data_AF-A0A8B7ZT43-F1
#
_entry.id   AF-A0A8B7ZT43-F1
#
_cell.length_a   1.000
_cell.length_b   1.000
_cell.length_c   1.000
_cell.angle_alpha   90.00
_cell.angle_beta   90.00
_cell.angle_gamma   90.00
#
_symmetry.space_group_name_H-M   'P 1'
#
loop_
_entity.id
_entity.type
_entity.pdbx_description
1 polymer ?
#
loop_
_entity_poly.entity_id
_entity_poly.type
_entity_poly.pdbx_seq_one_letter_code
_entity_poly.pdbx_strand_id
1 'polypeptide(L)'
;MPQADANFMRQWFKHGLFLPNSADPGSLPFDNPTLTGRPSTKYEYKQTLNPDMKSPRDYPFVYNVNTDSTPFIVWDCLRVAEFTGQCHLNVMERYHAYVTHILQQSINIIKEKRLQVGIFLANCLDFPNYHLTLSMPKYDRIFTSNLQDLIGLSRILTTFKPLLNTDNKQSMIITQTLNWIMHTPGADVQNVPRVEIFRILGMCREDTGLSHKLSEDVNNHREYYNNTHWFLAYLRADIMGGGIGIPAMDHVPKLSEVTHFNGMRMRNFRKGLNKLVPFKYRVNARKITMLNGMDRNVEWCLPDNGK
;
A
#
# COMPACT_ATOMS: atom_id res chain seq x y z
N MET A 1 10.21 -1.89 18.57
CA MET A 1 10.13 -0.44 18.85
C MET A 1 10.85 -0.20 20.18
N PRO A 2 11.66 0.86 20.42
CA PRO A 2 12.13 1.15 21.78
C PRO A 2 10.93 1.14 22.72
N GLN A 3 11.04 0.54 23.90
CA GLN A 3 9.90 0.39 24.82
C GLN A 3 9.20 1.73 25.11
N ALA A 4 9.98 2.82 25.13
CA ALA A 4 9.50 4.19 25.26
C ALA A 4 8.55 4.60 24.13
N ASP A 5 8.93 4.39 22.87
CA ASP A 5 8.09 4.71 21.71
C ASP A 5 6.80 3.85 21.71
N ALA A 6 6.86 2.58 22.15
CA ALA A 6 5.69 1.69 22.18
C ALA A 6 4.70 2.04 23.30
N ASN A 7 5.21 2.49 24.43
CA ASN A 7 4.41 3.02 25.52
C ASN A 7 3.77 4.35 25.12
N PHE A 8 4.54 5.22 24.48
CA PHE A 8 4.05 6.50 23.98
C PHE A 8 2.95 6.31 22.93
N MET A 9 3.14 5.46 21.91
CA MET A 9 2.09 5.20 20.91
C MET A 9 0.82 4.65 21.54
N ARG A 10 0.93 3.74 22.53
CA ARG A 10 -0.23 3.25 23.29
C ARG A 10 -0.95 4.36 24.04
N GLN A 11 -0.19 5.26 24.68
CA GLN A 11 -0.76 6.42 25.35
C GLN A 11 -1.39 7.37 24.35
N TRP A 12 -0.78 7.61 23.20
CA TRP A 12 -1.35 8.44 22.13
C TRP A 12 -2.64 7.84 21.55
N PHE A 13 -2.74 6.52 21.34
CA PHE A 13 -4.05 5.94 20.96
C PHE A 13 -5.09 6.06 22.08
N LYS A 14 -4.66 5.99 23.34
CA LYS A 14 -5.54 6.08 24.51
C LYS A 14 -5.98 7.51 24.83
N HIS A 15 -5.14 8.51 24.53
CA HIS A 15 -5.29 9.90 24.97
C HIS A 15 -5.32 10.92 23.82
N GLY A 16 -4.68 10.61 22.70
CA GLY A 16 -4.69 11.36 21.45
C GLY A 16 -5.89 11.06 20.57
N LEU A 17 -6.97 10.52 21.17
CA LEU A 17 -8.29 10.57 20.56
C LEU A 17 -8.56 12.02 20.18
N PHE A 18 -8.98 12.26 18.94
CA PHE A 18 -9.53 13.54 18.48
C PHE A 18 -10.88 13.88 19.16
N LEU A 19 -11.26 13.08 20.17
CA LEU A 19 -12.44 13.19 21.00
C LEU A 19 -12.04 12.88 22.46
N PRO A 20 -12.35 13.74 23.44
CA PRO A 20 -12.12 13.43 24.85
C PRO A 20 -12.78 12.10 25.24
N ASN A 21 -12.27 11.39 26.25
CA ASN A 21 -12.85 10.12 26.75
C ASN A 21 -14.34 10.21 27.14
N SER A 22 -14.85 11.43 27.34
CA SER A 22 -16.24 11.73 27.68
C SER A 22 -17.13 12.03 26.46
N ALA A 23 -16.59 12.05 25.25
CA ALA A 23 -17.36 12.34 24.05
C ALA A 23 -18.14 11.10 23.60
N ASP A 24 -19.41 11.31 23.28
CA ASP A 24 -20.24 10.29 22.65
C ASP A 24 -19.75 10.08 21.20
N PRO A 25 -19.37 8.86 20.79
CA PRO A 25 -18.99 8.56 19.40
C PRO A 25 -20.06 8.96 18.37
N GLY A 26 -21.33 9.08 18.79
CA GLY A 26 -22.44 9.54 17.95
C GLY A 26 -22.60 11.05 17.83
N SER A 27 -21.84 11.86 18.58
CA SER A 27 -22.03 13.32 18.69
C SER A 27 -20.96 14.15 17.97
N LEU A 28 -20.32 13.60 16.93
CA LEU A 28 -19.38 14.38 16.12
C LEU A 28 -20.14 15.51 15.40
N PRO A 29 -19.85 16.79 15.71
CA PRO A 29 -20.64 17.91 15.17
C PRO A 29 -20.42 18.14 13.67
N PHE A 30 -19.39 17.52 13.09
CA PHE A 30 -19.03 17.64 11.68
C PHE A 30 -18.51 16.30 11.15
N ASP A 31 -18.84 16.01 9.89
CA ASP A 31 -18.19 14.94 9.14
C ASP A 31 -16.70 15.26 9.01
N ASN A 32 -15.85 14.45 9.65
CA ASN A 32 -14.42 14.48 9.39
C ASN A 32 -14.08 13.32 8.44
N PRO A 33 -14.02 13.55 7.11
CA PRO A 33 -13.77 12.48 6.14
C PRO A 33 -12.41 11.79 6.30
N THR A 34 -11.52 12.32 7.16
CA THR A 34 -10.24 11.73 7.51
C THR A 34 -10.34 10.73 8.67
N LEU A 35 -11.34 10.88 9.54
CA LEU A 35 -11.48 10.11 10.78
C LEU A 35 -12.79 9.31 10.85
N THR A 36 -13.76 9.63 9.98
CA THR A 36 -15.02 8.91 9.85
C THR A 36 -15.03 8.07 8.57
N GLY A 37 -15.72 6.94 8.63
CA GLY A 37 -15.84 6.01 7.52
C GLY A 37 -16.99 5.04 7.73
N ARG A 38 -17.01 3.96 6.94
CA ARG A 38 -18.00 2.89 7.14
C ARG A 38 -17.67 2.10 8.41
N PRO A 39 -18.66 1.52 9.10
CA PRO A 39 -18.41 0.66 10.25
C PRO A 39 -17.46 -0.48 9.87
N SER A 40 -16.43 -0.69 10.71
CA SER A 40 -15.56 -1.85 10.59
C SER A 40 -16.37 -3.09 10.92
N THR A 41 -16.81 -3.79 9.89
CA THR A 41 -17.36 -5.13 9.97
C THR A 41 -16.17 -6.06 10.25
N LYS A 42 -15.89 -6.28 11.54
CA LYS A 42 -14.74 -7.07 12.07
C LYS A 42 -14.55 -8.49 11.48
N TYR A 43 -15.38 -8.93 10.53
CA TYR A 43 -15.32 -10.23 9.86
C TYR A 43 -15.49 -10.19 8.33
N GLU A 44 -15.39 -9.03 7.69
CA GLU A 44 -15.68 -8.89 6.27
C GLU A 44 -14.46 -9.06 5.34
N TYR A 45 -13.56 -10.02 5.62
CA TYR A 45 -12.73 -10.56 4.53
C TYR A 45 -13.47 -11.65 3.71
N LYS A 46 -14.76 -11.90 4.00
CA LYS A 46 -15.72 -12.63 3.13
C LYS A 46 -16.44 -11.69 2.14
N GLN A 47 -15.79 -10.59 1.75
CA GLN A 47 -16.41 -9.41 1.12
C GLN A 47 -16.86 -9.59 -0.34
N THR A 48 -16.57 -10.72 -0.98
CA THR A 48 -16.93 -10.93 -2.40
C THR A 48 -18.27 -11.63 -2.61
N LEU A 49 -19.00 -12.03 -1.55
CA LEU A 49 -20.18 -12.89 -1.67
C LEU A 49 -21.39 -12.49 -0.82
N ASN A 50 -21.40 -11.31 -0.19
CA ASN A 50 -22.55 -10.92 0.65
C ASN A 50 -23.61 -10.13 -0.18
N PRO A 51 -24.78 -10.71 -0.48
CA PRO A 51 -25.83 -10.05 -1.27
C PRO A 51 -26.49 -8.85 -0.55
N ASP A 52 -26.26 -8.68 0.75
CA ASP A 52 -26.83 -7.60 1.57
C ASP A 52 -25.99 -6.32 1.60
N MET A 53 -25.05 -6.17 0.66
CA MET A 53 -24.15 -5.01 0.62
C MET A 53 -24.94 -3.75 0.26
N LYS A 54 -25.08 -2.84 1.22
CA LYS A 54 -25.75 -1.56 1.02
C LYS A 54 -24.90 -0.63 0.17
N SER A 55 -25.50 0.38 -0.46
CA SER A 55 -24.70 1.42 -1.14
C SER A 55 -23.82 2.16 -0.13
N PRO A 56 -22.64 2.67 -0.50
CA PRO A 56 -21.81 3.50 0.37
C PRO A 56 -22.57 4.59 1.13
N ARG A 57 -23.60 5.17 0.50
CA ARG A 57 -24.46 6.22 1.05
C ARG A 57 -25.43 5.74 2.13
N ASP A 58 -25.67 4.43 2.20
CA ASP A 58 -26.66 3.80 3.07
C ASP A 58 -26.00 3.27 4.38
N TYR A 59 -24.68 3.43 4.52
CA TYR A 59 -23.96 3.15 5.76
C TYR A 59 -23.93 4.41 6.63
N PRO A 60 -24.21 4.31 7.95
CA PRO A 60 -23.94 5.41 8.86
C PRO A 60 -22.44 5.67 8.90
N PHE A 61 -22.02 6.93 8.85
CA PHE A 61 -20.64 7.29 9.13
C PHE A 61 -20.34 7.04 10.60
N VAL A 62 -19.25 6.32 10.88
CA VAL A 62 -18.74 6.12 12.24
C VAL A 62 -17.29 6.54 12.31
N TYR A 63 -16.83 6.90 13.51
CA TYR A 63 -15.42 7.07 13.76
C TYR A 63 -14.68 5.76 13.48
N ASN A 64 -13.80 5.75 12.48
CA ASN A 64 -13.13 4.55 11.97
C ASN A 64 -11.61 4.74 11.91
N VAL A 65 -11.03 5.15 13.04
CA VAL A 65 -9.58 5.15 13.21
C VAL A 65 -9.15 3.76 13.67
N ASN A 66 -8.49 3.03 12.77
CA ASN A 66 -7.88 1.75 13.08
C ASN A 66 -6.88 1.89 14.24
N THR A 67 -7.12 1.15 15.33
CA THR A 67 -6.26 1.16 16.54
C THR A 67 -5.03 0.27 16.41
N ASP A 68 -4.95 -0.49 15.32
CA ASP A 68 -3.89 -1.41 14.94
C ASP A 68 -2.98 -0.87 13.82
N SER A 69 -3.12 0.42 13.45
CA SER A 69 -2.29 1.09 12.45
C SER A 69 -1.76 2.41 12.98
N THR A 70 -0.46 2.69 12.84
CA THR A 70 0.08 4.01 13.19
C THR A 70 -0.19 5.03 12.07
N PRO A 71 -0.30 6.34 12.36
CA PRO A 71 -0.36 7.35 11.29
C PRO A 71 0.94 7.42 10.46
N PHE A 72 1.97 6.67 10.86
CA PHE A 72 3.31 6.73 10.29
C PHE A 72 3.61 5.60 9.30
N ILE A 73 2.64 4.71 9.03
CA ILE A 73 2.82 3.55 8.14
C ILE A 73 3.32 3.88 6.73
N VAL A 74 3.05 5.09 6.25
CA VAL A 74 3.43 5.54 4.91
C VAL A 74 4.83 6.15 4.82
N TRP A 75 5.47 6.41 5.96
CA TRP A 75 6.75 7.12 6.04
C TRP A 75 7.92 6.16 6.29
N ASP A 76 9.07 6.47 5.70
CA ASP A 76 10.31 5.74 5.95
C ASP A 76 10.88 6.13 7.33
N CYS A 77 10.75 5.23 8.31
CA CYS A 77 11.18 5.46 9.68
C CYS A 77 12.70 5.68 9.81
N LEU A 78 13.50 5.10 8.90
CA LEU A 78 14.95 5.31 8.90
C LEU A 78 15.29 6.71 8.42
N ARG A 79 14.57 7.22 7.42
CA ARG A 79 14.75 8.58 6.91
C ARG A 79 14.30 9.63 7.92
N VAL A 80 13.22 9.35 8.66
CA VAL A 80 12.78 10.19 9.78
C VAL A 80 13.87 10.23 10.85
N ALA A 81 14.42 9.06 11.24
CA ALA A 81 15.48 8.98 12.24
C ALA A 81 16.78 9.68 11.81
N GLU A 82 17.17 9.55 10.55
CA GLU A 82 18.32 10.25 9.96
C GLU A 82 18.13 11.76 10.01
N PHE A 83 16.94 12.25 9.62
CA PHE A 83 16.63 13.68 9.63
C PHE A 83 16.64 14.29 11.04
N THR A 84 16.05 13.61 12.02
CA THR A 84 15.93 14.16 13.37
C THR A 84 17.21 14.05 14.18
N GLY A 85 18.23 13.35 13.67
CA GLY A 85 19.34 12.85 14.48
C GLY A 85 18.83 11.92 15.59
N GLN A 86 19.73 11.27 16.32
CA GLN A 86 19.37 10.46 17.49
C GLN A 86 18.92 11.33 18.70
N CYS A 87 18.13 12.38 18.45
CA CYS A 87 17.60 13.25 19.49
C CYS A 87 16.69 12.46 20.44
N HIS A 88 16.64 12.88 21.70
CA HIS A 88 15.74 12.37 22.74
C HIS A 88 14.24 12.64 22.48
N LEU A 89 13.88 12.97 21.24
CA LEU A 89 12.52 13.21 20.80
C LEU A 89 11.72 11.91 20.82
N ASN A 90 10.50 11.97 21.33
CA ASN A 90 9.56 10.87 21.20
C ASN A 90 9.12 10.69 19.73
N VAL A 91 8.52 9.54 19.43
CA VAL A 91 8.09 9.22 18.06
C VAL A 91 7.23 10.30 17.39
N MET A 92 6.25 10.90 18.08
CA MET A 92 5.40 11.93 17.49
C MET A 92 6.20 13.19 17.18
N GLU A 93 7.08 13.62 18.08
CA GLU A 93 7.95 14.78 17.85
C GLU A 93 8.86 14.58 16.64
N ARG A 94 9.43 13.37 16.49
CA ARG A 94 10.28 13.04 15.35
C ARG A 94 9.51 13.12 14.03
N TYR A 95 8.35 12.48 13.96
CA TYR A 95 7.54 12.51 12.75
C TYR A 95 6.92 13.88 12.50
N HIS A 96 6.52 14.62 13.53
CA HIS A 96 6.02 15.98 13.39
C HIS A 96 7.10 16.89 12.79
N ALA A 97 8.31 16.87 13.33
CA ALA A 97 9.43 17.65 12.80
C ALA A 97 9.71 17.29 11.32
N TYR A 98 9.76 15.99 11.00
CA TYR A 98 9.99 15.51 9.65
C TYR A 98 8.89 15.92 8.68
N VAL A 99 7.61 15.66 9.01
CA VAL A 99 6.46 15.98 8.16
C VAL A 99 6.34 17.49 7.96
N THR A 100 6.50 18.29 9.02
CA THR A 100 6.51 19.76 8.93
C THR A 100 7.60 20.25 7.98
N HIS A 101 8.81 19.69 8.07
CA HIS A 101 9.90 20.02 7.15
C HIS A 101 9.54 19.70 5.69
N ILE A 102 9.01 18.50 5.41
CA ILE A 102 8.58 18.10 4.05
C ILE A 102 7.46 19.00 3.53
N LEU A 103 6.49 19.38 4.37
CA LEU A 103 5.41 20.29 3.99
C LEU A 103 5.94 21.68 3.64
N GLN A 104 6.86 22.23 4.44
CA GLN A 104 7.50 23.52 4.14
C GLN A 104 8.28 23.49 2.83
N GLN A 105 9.05 22.42 2.58
CA GLN A 105 9.73 22.22 1.29
C GLN A 105 8.74 22.14 0.13
N SER A 106 7.64 21.40 0.29
CA SER A 106 6.60 21.28 -0.73
C SER A 106 5.94 22.62 -1.04
N ILE A 107 5.65 23.42 -0.01
CA ILE A 107 5.11 24.78 -0.16
C ILE A 107 6.09 25.66 -0.95
N ASN A 108 7.39 25.59 -0.66
CA ASN A 108 8.38 26.38 -1.38
C ASN A 108 8.48 25.97 -2.85
N ILE A 109 8.48 24.66 -3.15
CA ILE A 109 8.50 24.14 -4.53
C ILE A 109 7.24 24.60 -5.29
N ILE A 110 6.07 24.63 -4.65
CA ILE A 110 4.83 25.14 -5.25
C ILE A 110 4.94 26.65 -5.51
N LYS A 111 5.43 27.44 -4.53
CA LYS A 111 5.63 28.90 -4.69
C LYS A 111 6.61 29.22 -5.81
N GLU A 112 7.66 28.42 -5.97
CA GLU A 112 8.64 28.49 -7.06
C GLU A 112 8.08 27.98 -8.41
N LYS A 113 6.81 27.55 -8.46
CA LYS A 113 6.14 26.97 -9.64
C LYS A 113 6.84 25.71 -10.19
N ARG A 114 7.60 25.03 -9.35
CA ARG A 114 8.31 23.78 -9.69
C ARG A 114 7.45 22.53 -9.47
N LEU A 115 6.31 22.69 -8.79
CA LEU A 115 5.28 21.66 -8.66
C LEU A 115 3.93 22.26 -9.06
N GLN A 116 3.22 21.55 -9.95
CA GLN A 116 1.85 21.85 -10.33
C GLN A 116 0.97 20.67 -9.95
N VAL A 117 -0.19 20.95 -9.35
CA VAL A 117 -1.14 19.92 -8.91
C VAL A 117 -2.46 20.14 -9.64
N GLY A 118 -2.88 19.13 -10.41
CA GLY A 118 -4.20 19.09 -11.03
C GLY A 118 -5.09 18.06 -10.35
N ILE A 119 -6.34 18.40 -10.08
CA ILE A 119 -7.33 17.50 -9.50
C ILE A 119 -8.45 17.32 -10.52
N PHE A 120 -8.75 16.07 -10.85
CA PHE A 120 -9.77 15.71 -11.83
C PHE A 120 -10.80 14.81 -11.17
N LEU A 121 -12.07 15.21 -11.23
CA LEU A 121 -13.19 14.40 -10.77
C LEU A 121 -13.80 13.68 -11.98
N ALA A 122 -13.37 12.44 -12.21
CA ALA A 122 -13.84 11.62 -13.33
C ALA A 122 -13.67 10.13 -13.03
N ASN A 123 -14.29 9.28 -13.85
CA ASN A 123 -13.90 7.88 -13.90
C ASN A 123 -12.45 7.80 -14.40
N CYS A 124 -11.60 7.09 -13.67
CA CYS A 124 -10.17 6.97 -13.98
C CYS A 124 -9.90 6.43 -15.40
N LEU A 125 -10.83 5.63 -15.95
CA LEU A 125 -10.71 5.07 -17.29
C LEU A 125 -10.96 6.08 -18.40
N ASP A 126 -11.63 7.19 -18.09
CA ASP A 126 -11.86 8.30 -19.02
C ASP A 126 -10.70 9.30 -19.01
N PHE A 127 -9.77 9.18 -18.04
CA PHE A 127 -8.64 10.08 -17.88
C PHE A 127 -7.78 10.25 -19.15
N PRO A 128 -7.51 9.21 -19.97
CA PRO A 128 -6.81 9.40 -21.25
C PRO A 128 -7.48 10.40 -22.20
N ASN A 129 -8.82 10.49 -22.20
CA ASN A 129 -9.54 11.47 -23.02
C ASN A 129 -9.32 12.89 -22.52
N TYR A 130 -9.28 13.10 -21.20
CA TYR A 130 -8.94 14.40 -20.61
C TYR A 130 -7.47 14.77 -20.87
N HIS A 131 -6.55 13.82 -20.72
CA HIS A 131 -5.13 13.99 -21.03
C HIS A 131 -4.94 14.50 -22.45
N LEU A 132 -5.63 13.88 -23.42
CA LEU A 132 -5.63 14.30 -24.81
C LEU A 132 -6.28 15.68 -25.01
N THR A 133 -7.49 15.88 -24.48
CA THR A 133 -8.26 17.13 -24.67
C THR A 133 -7.52 18.34 -24.11
N LEU A 134 -6.84 18.18 -22.98
CA LEU A 134 -6.07 19.23 -22.32
C LEU A 134 -4.62 19.30 -22.79
N SER A 135 -4.23 18.50 -23.80
CA SER A 135 -2.87 18.43 -24.33
C SER A 135 -1.80 18.32 -23.24
N MET A 136 -2.06 17.45 -22.26
CA MET A 136 -1.18 17.28 -21.10
C MET A 136 0.13 16.58 -21.50
N PRO A 137 1.25 16.88 -20.82
CA PRO A 137 2.49 16.16 -21.03
C PRO A 137 2.36 14.68 -20.63
N LYS A 138 3.13 13.82 -21.28
CA LYS A 138 3.24 12.41 -20.90
C LYS A 138 3.92 12.27 -19.53
N TYR A 139 3.63 11.19 -18.83
CA TYR A 139 4.08 10.97 -17.47
C TYR A 139 5.28 10.03 -17.40
N ASP A 140 6.28 10.38 -16.59
CA ASP A 140 7.35 9.45 -16.24
C ASP A 140 6.88 8.38 -15.24
N ARG A 141 5.91 8.70 -14.39
CA ARG A 141 5.42 7.78 -13.36
C ARG A 141 3.91 7.90 -13.24
N ILE A 142 3.22 6.77 -13.31
CA ILE A 142 1.78 6.68 -13.09
C ILE A 142 1.54 5.72 -11.92
N PHE A 143 0.88 6.19 -10.87
CA PHE A 143 0.48 5.39 -9.73
C PHE A 143 -1.01 5.11 -9.79
N THR A 144 -1.42 3.84 -9.70
CA THR A 144 -2.83 3.48 -9.89
C THR A 144 -3.53 3.08 -8.60
N SER A 145 -2.87 3.14 -7.43
CA SER A 145 -3.41 2.58 -6.18
C SER A 145 -3.93 1.15 -6.40
N ASN A 146 -4.88 0.69 -5.58
CA ASN A 146 -5.51 -0.63 -5.63
C ASN A 146 -6.50 -0.83 -6.80
N LEU A 147 -6.47 0.02 -7.84
CA LEU A 147 -7.36 -0.13 -9.01
C LEU A 147 -7.24 -1.51 -9.66
N GLN A 148 -6.08 -2.18 -9.55
CA GLN A 148 -5.88 -3.51 -10.13
C GLN A 148 -6.89 -4.53 -9.59
N ASP A 149 -7.23 -4.43 -8.31
CA ASP A 149 -8.20 -5.32 -7.66
C ASP A 149 -9.64 -5.09 -8.15
N LEU A 150 -9.92 -3.93 -8.75
CA LEU A 150 -11.27 -3.51 -9.13
C LEU A 150 -11.53 -3.65 -10.64
N ILE A 151 -10.55 -3.28 -11.47
CA ILE A 151 -10.72 -3.17 -12.92
C ILE A 151 -9.76 -4.07 -13.72
N GLY A 152 -8.84 -4.77 -13.05
CA GLY A 152 -7.92 -5.72 -13.66
C GLY A 152 -6.62 -5.09 -14.18
N LEU A 153 -5.54 -5.89 -14.13
CA LEU A 153 -4.20 -5.47 -14.57
C LEU A 153 -4.16 -5.09 -16.05
N SER A 154 -4.75 -5.91 -16.92
CA SER A 154 -4.73 -5.67 -18.37
C SER A 154 -5.37 -4.34 -18.75
N ARG A 155 -6.56 -4.06 -18.19
CA ARG A 155 -7.27 -2.82 -18.46
C ARG A 155 -6.46 -1.61 -18.02
N ILE A 156 -5.82 -1.67 -16.85
CA ILE A 156 -4.93 -0.62 -16.35
C ILE A 156 -3.77 -0.39 -17.32
N LEU A 157 -3.01 -1.43 -17.65
CA LEU A 157 -1.83 -1.27 -18.50
C LEU A 157 -2.23 -0.76 -19.89
N THR A 158 -3.29 -1.29 -20.49
CA THR A 158 -3.76 -0.84 -21.81
C THR A 158 -4.22 0.62 -21.79
N THR A 159 -4.93 1.03 -20.73
CA THR A 159 -5.50 2.39 -20.61
C THR A 159 -4.41 3.44 -20.35
N PHE A 160 -3.46 3.15 -19.45
CA PHE A 160 -2.50 4.14 -18.97
C PHE A 160 -1.13 4.10 -19.68
N LYS A 161 -0.75 2.99 -20.32
CA LYS A 161 0.52 2.89 -21.07
C LYS A 161 0.68 3.99 -22.11
N PRO A 162 -0.34 4.36 -22.92
CA PRO A 162 -0.21 5.45 -23.88
C PRO A 162 0.09 6.82 -23.24
N LEU A 163 -0.13 6.98 -21.93
CA LEU A 163 0.15 8.21 -21.21
C LEU A 163 1.60 8.30 -20.71
N LEU A 164 2.38 7.23 -20.82
CA LEU A 164 3.78 7.22 -20.41
C LEU A 164 4.67 8.01 -21.36
N ASN A 165 5.69 8.65 -20.79
CA ASN A 165 6.73 9.34 -21.54
C ASN A 165 7.69 8.31 -22.15
N THR A 166 7.65 8.14 -23.47
CA THR A 166 8.48 7.16 -24.18
C THR A 166 9.94 7.58 -24.33
N ASP A 167 10.24 8.87 -24.16
CA ASP A 167 11.61 9.40 -24.26
C ASP A 167 12.42 9.10 -22.98
N ASN A 168 11.73 8.92 -21.86
CA ASN A 168 12.34 8.52 -20.61
C ASN A 168 12.28 6.99 -20.43
N LYS A 169 13.45 6.35 -20.50
CA LYS A 169 13.59 4.89 -20.29
C LYS A 169 13.24 4.44 -18.87
N GLN A 170 13.15 5.37 -17.92
CA GLN A 170 12.73 5.09 -16.55
C GLN A 170 11.22 5.21 -16.36
N SER A 171 10.47 5.52 -17.43
CA SER A 171 9.02 5.65 -17.36
C SER A 171 8.34 4.34 -16.96
N MET A 172 7.36 4.44 -16.06
CA MET A 172 6.70 3.27 -15.50
C MET A 172 5.28 3.51 -14.98
N ILE A 173 4.47 2.45 -14.99
CA ILE A 173 3.22 2.35 -14.24
C ILE A 173 3.49 1.53 -12.98
N ILE A 174 3.06 2.04 -11.82
CA ILE A 174 3.10 1.33 -10.55
C ILE A 174 1.68 0.90 -10.21
N THR A 175 1.42 -0.42 -10.25
CA THR A 175 0.14 -1.00 -9.84
C THR A 175 0.21 -1.49 -8.39
N GLN A 176 -0.86 -1.29 -7.62
CA GLN A 176 -1.01 -1.87 -6.29
C GLN A 176 -2.12 -2.92 -6.31
N THR A 177 -1.91 -4.04 -5.64
CA THR A 177 -2.94 -5.07 -5.38
C THR A 177 -2.90 -5.46 -3.91
N LEU A 178 -4.08 -5.53 -3.30
CA LEU A 178 -4.31 -5.82 -1.89
C LEU A 178 -5.05 -7.15 -1.72
N ASN A 179 -5.95 -7.44 -2.65
CA ASN A 179 -6.94 -8.53 -2.52
C ASN A 179 -6.42 -9.90 -2.96
N TRP A 180 -5.25 -9.96 -3.60
CA TRP A 180 -4.69 -11.20 -4.16
C TRP A 180 -4.53 -12.35 -3.14
N ILE A 181 -4.33 -12.02 -1.87
CA ILE A 181 -4.16 -13.01 -0.80
C ILE A 181 -5.42 -13.85 -0.59
N MET A 182 -6.61 -13.30 -0.84
CA MET A 182 -7.89 -14.01 -0.70
C MET A 182 -7.99 -15.17 -1.70
N HIS A 183 -7.31 -15.06 -2.83
CA HIS A 183 -7.27 -16.08 -3.85
C HIS A 183 -6.16 -17.12 -3.62
N THR A 184 -5.30 -16.89 -2.61
CA THR A 184 -4.12 -17.72 -2.37
C THR A 184 -3.96 -18.02 -0.87
N PRO A 185 -4.73 -18.94 -0.28
CA PRO A 185 -4.72 -19.18 1.17
C PRO A 185 -3.33 -19.43 1.78
N GLY A 186 -2.46 -20.15 1.08
CA GLY A 186 -1.07 -20.41 1.53
C GLY A 186 -0.19 -19.15 1.63
N ALA A 187 -0.63 -18.03 1.03
CA ALA A 187 0.06 -16.75 1.11
C ALA A 187 -0.16 -16.00 2.42
N ASP A 188 -1.14 -16.40 3.23
CA ASP A 188 -1.33 -15.87 4.58
C ASP A 188 -0.53 -16.70 5.58
N VAL A 189 0.23 -16.01 6.43
CA VAL A 189 1.00 -16.61 7.52
C VAL A 189 0.11 -17.35 8.51
N GLN A 190 -1.17 -17.01 8.59
CA GLN A 190 -2.13 -17.74 9.44
C GLN A 190 -2.37 -19.19 8.99
N ASN A 191 -2.09 -19.50 7.71
CA ASN A 191 -2.35 -20.81 7.10
C ASN A 191 -1.09 -21.67 6.95
N VAL A 192 0.06 -21.24 7.50
CA VAL A 192 1.33 -21.98 7.37
C VAL A 192 1.53 -22.94 8.55
N PRO A 193 2.35 -24.00 8.38
CA PRO A 193 2.66 -24.92 9.47
C PRO A 193 3.26 -24.21 10.70
N ARG A 194 2.97 -24.72 11.90
CA ARG A 194 3.45 -24.13 13.17
C ARG A 194 4.97 -23.91 13.22
N VAL A 195 5.76 -24.80 12.61
CA VAL A 195 7.22 -24.66 12.54
C VAL A 195 7.64 -23.36 11.86
N GLU A 196 6.94 -22.96 10.80
CA GLU A 196 7.24 -21.73 10.06
C GLU A 196 6.79 -20.49 10.85
N ILE A 197 5.65 -20.59 11.57
CA ILE A 197 5.19 -19.55 12.50
C ILE A 197 6.24 -19.32 13.61
N PHE A 198 6.79 -20.38 14.20
CA PHE A 198 7.82 -20.24 15.23
C PHE A 198 9.12 -19.62 14.70
N ARG A 199 9.51 -19.97 13.47
CA ARG A 199 10.66 -19.34 12.79
C ARG A 199 10.44 -17.84 12.60
N ILE A 200 9.26 -17.46 12.13
CA ILE A 200 8.85 -16.06 11.94
C ILE A 200 8.82 -15.31 13.28
N LEU A 201 8.20 -15.90 14.29
CA LEU A 201 8.15 -15.36 15.65
C LEU A 201 9.55 -15.10 16.21
N GLY A 202 10.50 -16.02 15.99
CA GLY A 202 11.91 -15.84 16.38
C GLY A 202 12.52 -14.58 15.77
N MET A 203 12.41 -14.42 14.44
CA MET A 203 12.90 -13.22 13.75
C MET A 203 12.20 -11.94 14.24
N CYS A 204 10.88 -11.97 14.44
CA CYS A 204 10.14 -10.84 14.99
C CYS A 204 10.61 -10.47 16.40
N ARG A 205 10.89 -11.45 17.26
CA ARG A 205 11.37 -11.23 18.64
C ARG A 205 12.73 -10.56 18.67
N GLU A 206 13.66 -11.02 17.84
CA GLU A 206 15.01 -10.43 17.73
C GLU A 206 14.92 -8.96 17.30
N ASP A 207 14.08 -8.64 16.32
CA ASP A 207 13.96 -7.29 15.77
C ASP A 207 13.12 -6.32 16.63
N THR A 208 12.20 -6.85 17.43
CA THR A 208 11.32 -6.06 18.31
C THR A 208 11.87 -5.84 19.71
N GLY A 209 13.07 -6.35 20.02
CA GLY A 209 13.66 -6.23 21.35
C GLY A 209 12.93 -7.10 22.38
N LEU A 210 12.50 -8.30 21.96
CA LEU A 210 11.78 -9.29 22.78
C LEU A 210 10.43 -8.81 23.33
N SER A 211 9.79 -7.83 22.68
CA SER A 211 8.46 -7.37 23.07
C SER A 211 7.40 -8.40 22.71
N HIS A 212 6.86 -9.11 23.71
CA HIS A 212 5.83 -10.14 23.53
C HIS A 212 4.64 -9.65 22.69
N LYS A 213 4.09 -8.48 23.05
CA LYS A 213 2.94 -7.87 22.36
C LYS A 213 3.20 -7.62 20.87
N LEU A 214 4.39 -7.13 20.52
CA LEU A 214 4.73 -6.87 19.12
C LEU A 214 5.07 -8.18 18.40
N SER A 215 5.80 -9.07 19.06
CA SER A 215 6.24 -10.32 18.44
C SER A 215 5.10 -11.29 18.12
N GLU A 216 3.97 -11.21 18.84
CA GLU A 216 2.82 -12.10 18.65
C GLU A 216 1.72 -11.53 17.75
N ASP A 217 1.87 -10.28 17.31
CA ASP A 217 0.94 -9.67 16.38
C ASP A 217 1.07 -10.33 14.98
N VAL A 218 -0.05 -10.84 14.47
CA VAL A 218 -0.09 -11.53 13.18
C VAL A 218 0.25 -10.61 12.00
N ASN A 219 -0.03 -9.31 12.10
CA ASN A 219 0.36 -8.36 11.07
C ASN A 219 1.89 -8.22 11.03
N ASN A 220 2.55 -8.29 12.18
CA ASN A 220 4.01 -8.32 12.21
C ASN A 220 4.53 -9.62 11.60
N HIS A 221 3.89 -10.78 11.82
CA HIS A 221 4.32 -12.03 11.17
C HIS A 221 4.25 -11.95 9.64
N ARG A 222 3.23 -11.28 9.09
CA ARG A 222 3.09 -11.06 7.64
C ARG A 222 4.25 -10.25 7.04
N GLU A 223 4.93 -9.41 7.83
CA GLU A 223 6.14 -8.72 7.37
C GLU A 223 7.36 -9.65 7.25
N TYR A 224 7.40 -10.77 7.98
CA TYR A 224 8.55 -11.69 7.95
C TYR A 224 8.29 -12.93 7.11
N TYR A 225 7.04 -13.13 6.68
CA TYR A 225 6.65 -14.22 5.80
C TYR A 225 6.89 -13.88 4.33
N ASN A 226 7.84 -14.59 3.70
CA ASN A 226 8.10 -14.43 2.28
C ASN A 226 7.10 -15.23 1.43
N ASN A 227 5.95 -14.62 1.14
CA ASN A 227 4.92 -15.17 0.25
C ASN A 227 5.12 -14.77 -1.23
N THR A 228 6.33 -14.35 -1.64
CA THR A 228 6.61 -13.93 -3.03
C THR A 228 6.25 -15.00 -4.06
N HIS A 229 6.50 -16.28 -3.74
CA HIS A 229 6.21 -17.38 -4.66
C HIS A 229 4.70 -17.54 -4.88
N TRP A 230 3.89 -17.35 -3.84
CA TRP A 230 2.44 -17.32 -3.94
C TRP A 230 1.95 -16.15 -4.79
N PHE A 231 2.54 -14.96 -4.60
CA PHE A 231 2.18 -13.79 -5.40
C PHE A 231 2.48 -14.02 -6.89
N LEU A 232 3.62 -14.65 -7.23
CA LEU A 232 3.92 -15.02 -8.61
C LEU A 232 2.95 -16.07 -9.17
N ALA A 233 2.51 -17.03 -8.36
CA ALA A 233 1.50 -17.99 -8.75
C ALA A 233 0.15 -17.30 -9.01
N TYR A 234 -0.25 -16.36 -8.15
CA TYR A 234 -1.42 -15.51 -8.34
C TYR A 234 -1.36 -14.75 -9.66
N LEU A 235 -0.26 -14.04 -9.95
CA LEU A 235 -0.13 -13.30 -11.21
C LEU A 235 -0.24 -14.21 -12.45
N ARG A 236 0.33 -15.41 -12.39
CA ARG A 236 0.20 -16.41 -13.47
C ARG A 236 -1.25 -16.87 -13.62
N ALA A 237 -1.93 -17.14 -12.50
CA ALA A 237 -3.32 -17.59 -12.50
C ALA A 237 -4.29 -16.49 -12.97
N ASP A 238 -4.08 -15.24 -12.56
CA ASP A 238 -4.88 -14.08 -12.98
C ASP A 238 -4.78 -13.85 -14.50
N ILE A 239 -3.57 -13.94 -15.06
CA ILE A 239 -3.35 -13.84 -16.50
C ILE A 239 -3.92 -15.07 -17.23
N MET A 240 -3.70 -16.27 -16.71
CA MET A 240 -4.18 -17.52 -17.31
C MET A 240 -5.71 -17.60 -17.35
N GLY A 241 -6.37 -17.33 -16.22
CA GLY A 241 -7.80 -17.50 -16.03
C GLY A 241 -8.65 -16.47 -16.75
N GLY A 242 -8.04 -15.56 -17.51
CA GLY A 242 -8.75 -14.46 -18.14
C GLY A 242 -9.30 -13.50 -17.09
N GLY A 243 -8.46 -13.09 -16.13
CA GLY A 243 -8.79 -12.07 -15.14
C GLY A 243 -9.40 -10.82 -15.78
N ILE A 244 -9.95 -9.91 -14.99
CA ILE A 244 -10.82 -8.81 -15.48
C ILE A 244 -10.21 -8.10 -16.71
N GLY A 245 -10.79 -8.33 -17.89
CA GLY A 245 -10.33 -7.77 -19.17
C GLY A 245 -9.17 -8.51 -19.87
N ILE A 246 -8.95 -9.79 -19.57
CA ILE A 246 -7.94 -10.67 -20.19
C ILE A 246 -8.66 -11.86 -20.83
N PRO A 247 -8.36 -12.21 -22.11
CA PRO A 247 -8.80 -13.48 -22.67
C PRO A 247 -8.11 -14.64 -21.93
N ALA A 248 -8.86 -15.67 -21.55
CA ALA A 248 -8.26 -16.85 -20.92
C ALA A 248 -7.23 -17.53 -21.83
N MET A 249 -6.16 -18.04 -21.22
CA MET A 249 -5.11 -18.79 -21.90
C MET A 249 -5.37 -20.28 -21.77
N ASP A 250 -5.03 -21.03 -22.80
CA ASP A 250 -5.15 -22.50 -22.86
C ASP A 250 -3.99 -23.23 -22.15
N HIS A 251 -2.97 -22.49 -21.72
CA HIS A 251 -1.79 -23.02 -21.05
C HIS A 251 -1.42 -22.18 -19.83
N VAL A 252 -0.65 -22.78 -18.93
CA VAL A 252 -0.10 -22.08 -17.76
C VAL A 252 1.01 -21.12 -18.22
N PRO A 253 0.88 -19.79 -18.06
CA PRO A 253 1.85 -18.83 -18.56
C PRO A 253 3.22 -19.05 -17.92
N LYS A 254 4.29 -18.95 -18.70
CA LYS A 254 5.66 -18.92 -18.18
C LYS A 254 5.86 -17.60 -17.42
N LEU A 255 6.82 -17.60 -16.49
CA LEU A 255 7.15 -16.37 -15.76
C LEU A 255 7.58 -15.23 -16.71
N SER A 256 8.25 -15.57 -17.83
CA SER A 256 8.61 -14.59 -18.86
C SER A 256 7.39 -13.87 -19.43
N GLU A 257 6.29 -14.60 -19.68
CA GLU A 257 5.03 -14.06 -20.22
C GLU A 257 4.33 -13.17 -19.20
N VAL A 258 4.33 -13.57 -17.92
CA VAL A 258 3.82 -12.71 -16.83
C VAL A 258 4.65 -11.45 -16.66
N THR A 259 5.97 -11.56 -16.79
CA THR A 259 6.87 -10.41 -16.69
C THR A 259 6.88 -9.53 -17.94
N HIS A 260 6.33 -9.99 -19.07
CA HIS A 260 6.20 -9.24 -20.32
C HIS A 260 4.75 -9.24 -20.76
N PHE A 261 3.96 -8.33 -20.18
CA PHE A 261 2.51 -8.32 -20.30
C PHE A 261 2.02 -6.97 -20.86
N ASN A 262 1.04 -7.00 -21.77
CA ASN A 262 0.52 -5.83 -22.51
C ASN A 262 1.61 -4.92 -23.11
N GLY A 263 2.69 -5.54 -23.59
CA GLY A 263 3.85 -4.86 -24.17
C GLY A 263 4.59 -3.97 -23.16
N MET A 264 4.54 -4.31 -21.88
CA MET A 264 5.31 -3.72 -20.80
C MET A 264 6.13 -4.80 -20.10
N ARG A 265 7.21 -4.40 -19.42
CA ARG A 265 8.09 -5.30 -18.67
C ARG A 265 7.96 -5.05 -17.17
N MET A 266 7.54 -6.05 -16.42
CA MET A 266 7.57 -6.02 -14.96
C MET A 266 9.02 -5.94 -14.47
N ARG A 267 9.32 -4.97 -13.60
CA ARG A 267 10.62 -4.91 -12.93
C ARG A 267 10.75 -6.10 -11.99
N ASN A 268 11.91 -6.74 -12.00
CA ASN A 268 12.16 -7.89 -11.14
C ASN A 268 12.36 -7.45 -9.67
N PHE A 269 11.26 -7.35 -8.93
CA PHE A 269 11.24 -6.96 -7.53
C PHE A 269 11.98 -7.93 -6.60
N ARG A 270 12.18 -9.19 -7.01
CA ARG A 270 12.92 -10.19 -6.20
C ARG A 270 14.39 -9.82 -6.00
N LYS A 271 14.95 -9.00 -6.88
CA LYS A 271 16.32 -8.47 -6.79
C LYS A 271 16.41 -7.19 -5.95
N GLY A 272 15.27 -6.62 -5.57
CA GLY A 272 15.22 -5.43 -4.73
C GLY A 272 15.49 -5.74 -3.25
N LEU A 273 15.94 -4.71 -2.52
CA LEU A 273 16.07 -4.78 -1.06
C LEU A 273 14.70 -4.94 -0.37
N ASN A 274 13.65 -4.36 -0.94
CA ASN A 274 12.29 -4.55 -0.48
C ASN A 274 11.59 -5.68 -1.25
N LYS A 275 11.34 -6.80 -0.58
CA LYS A 275 10.63 -7.97 -1.10
C LYS A 275 9.16 -8.10 -0.64
N LEU A 276 8.71 -7.26 0.30
CA LEU A 276 7.37 -7.32 0.89
C LEU A 276 6.43 -6.40 0.15
N VAL A 277 6.79 -5.13 0.07
CA VAL A 277 6.09 -4.13 -0.72
C VAL A 277 7.10 -3.53 -1.70
N PRO A 278 7.37 -4.19 -2.84
CA PRO A 278 8.31 -3.66 -3.82
C PRO A 278 8.00 -2.19 -4.13
N PHE A 279 8.98 -1.40 -4.55
CA PHE A 279 8.89 0.07 -4.71
C PHE A 279 8.99 0.92 -3.44
N LYS A 280 8.51 0.47 -2.28
CA LYS A 280 8.66 1.23 -1.02
C LYS A 280 10.04 0.98 -0.39
N TYR A 281 11.10 1.51 -1.00
CA TYR A 281 12.47 1.35 -0.49
C TYR A 281 12.54 1.62 1.02
N ARG A 282 13.15 0.69 1.77
CA ARG A 282 13.40 0.78 3.22
C ARG A 282 12.20 0.75 4.17
N VAL A 283 10.95 0.71 3.68
CA VAL A 283 9.79 0.54 4.58
C VAL A 283 9.76 -0.85 5.25
N ASN A 284 10.48 -1.82 4.66
CA ASN A 284 10.76 -3.12 5.29
C ASN A 284 11.65 -3.05 6.53
N ALA A 285 12.22 -1.88 6.85
CA ALA A 285 13.12 -1.71 7.98
C ALA A 285 12.39 -1.20 9.24
N ARG A 286 11.45 -2.01 9.74
CA ARG A 286 11.07 -2.14 11.15
C ARG A 286 10.23 -1.05 11.88
N LYS A 287 9.65 -1.57 12.99
CA LYS A 287 9.21 -0.99 14.28
C LYS A 287 7.94 -0.15 14.36
N ILE A 288 7.60 0.68 13.36
CA ILE A 288 6.51 1.68 13.51
C ILE A 288 5.47 1.57 12.40
N THR A 289 5.84 0.97 11.27
CA THR A 289 5.08 1.10 10.03
C THR A 289 3.98 0.07 9.84
N MET A 290 3.85 -0.94 10.73
CA MET A 290 2.80 -1.98 10.76
C MET A 290 2.16 -2.21 9.39
N LEU A 291 2.99 -2.50 8.39
CA LEU A 291 2.51 -2.54 7.02
C LEU A 291 1.66 -3.78 6.86
N ASN A 292 0.56 -3.64 6.12
CA ASN A 292 -0.15 -4.82 5.69
C ASN A 292 0.74 -5.56 4.66
N GLY A 293 1.33 -6.68 5.08
CA GLY A 293 2.14 -7.55 4.22
C GLY A 293 1.40 -8.14 3.02
N MET A 294 0.11 -7.83 2.86
CA MET A 294 -0.70 -8.11 1.67
C MET A 294 -0.48 -7.09 0.54
N ASP A 295 -0.02 -5.88 0.82
CA ASP A 295 0.13 -4.87 -0.22
C ASP A 295 1.24 -5.24 -1.21
N ARG A 296 0.93 -5.40 -2.49
CA ARG A 296 1.95 -5.60 -3.54
C ARG A 296 1.91 -4.44 -4.50
N ASN A 297 3.03 -3.72 -4.57
CA ASN A 297 3.27 -2.72 -5.60
C ASN A 297 4.20 -3.31 -6.66
N VAL A 298 3.85 -3.18 -7.94
CA VAL A 298 4.61 -3.73 -9.06
C VAL A 298 4.90 -2.62 -10.06
N GLU A 299 6.18 -2.46 -10.40
CA GLU A 299 6.62 -1.50 -11.43
C GLU A 299 6.58 -2.17 -12.81
N TRP A 300 5.85 -1.57 -13.74
CA TRP A 300 5.77 -1.95 -15.15
C TRP A 300 6.49 -0.90 -15.99
N CYS A 301 7.62 -1.28 -16.55
CA CYS A 301 8.46 -0.41 -17.39
C CYS A 301 8.12 -0.60 -18.87
N LEU A 302 8.46 0.40 -19.68
CA LEU A 302 8.52 0.19 -21.12
C LEU A 302 9.57 -0.89 -21.45
N PRO A 303 9.35 -1.72 -22.48
CA PRO A 303 10.34 -2.70 -22.90
C PRO A 303 11.63 -1.98 -23.31
N ASP A 304 12.77 -2.59 -22.99
CA ASP A 304 14.04 -2.08 -23.49
C ASP A 304 14.01 -2.24 -25.02
N ASN A 305 14.09 -1.13 -25.76
CA ASN A 305 14.30 -1.18 -27.21
C ASN A 305 15.62 -1.93 -27.42
N GLY A 306 15.51 -3.21 -27.77
CA GLY A 306 16.65 -4.12 -27.88
C GLY A 306 17.80 -3.46 -28.64
N LYS A 307 18.93 -3.33 -27.97
CA LYS A 307 20.23 -3.36 -28.61
C LYS A 307 20.85 -4.71 -28.30
#